data_AF-A0A7C1QWK6-F1
#
_entry.id   AF-A0A7C1QWK6-F1
#
_cell.length_a   1.000
_cell.length_b   1.000
_cell.length_c   1.000
_cell.angle_alpha   90.00
_cell.angle_beta   90.00
_cell.angle_gamma   90.00
#
_symmetry.space_group_name_H-M   'P 1'
#
loop_
_entity.id
_entity.type
_entity.pdbx_description
1 polymer ?
#
loop_
_entity_poly.entity_id
_entity_poly.type
_entity_poly.pdbx_seq_one_letter_code
_entity_poly.pdbx_strand_id
1 'polypeptide(L)'
;MKDIETFRHINVIEKQIISTSLSRISPRFLPILNEIEEYIFIKLSNQQSQINYPSLYLLSEELGKIIQNPKITNDIVAGGLYFGFLKRGAFFISLESTGYFYRNGLFPDFAYMRVNKKGEKSILYGNNIMMFMETYLPPDLKKKDFLLVFNGLMEIIAIAQSTVDNKTIKNLKPKDIIAINLSDKGLYLREKQ
;
A
#
# COMPACT_ATOMS: atom_id res chain seq x y z
N MET A 1 29.53 0.34 -16.26
CA MET A 1 28.53 -0.72 -16.56
C MET A 1 27.18 -0.02 -16.67
N LYS A 2 26.39 -0.28 -17.71
CA LYS A 2 24.99 0.20 -17.73
C LYS A 2 24.27 -0.47 -16.56
N ASP A 3 23.62 0.31 -15.71
CA ASP A 3 22.67 -0.22 -14.73
C ASP A 3 21.58 -0.93 -15.52
N ILE A 4 21.54 -2.26 -15.44
CA ILE A 4 20.51 -3.05 -16.12
C ILE A 4 19.29 -3.02 -15.20
N GLU A 5 18.30 -2.21 -15.54
CA GLU A 5 16.97 -2.33 -14.96
C GLU A 5 16.25 -3.50 -15.64
N THR A 6 15.66 -4.39 -14.83
CA THR A 6 14.90 -5.54 -15.35
C THR A 6 13.43 -5.34 -15.00
N PHE A 7 12.58 -5.29 -16.02
CA PHE A 7 11.12 -5.27 -15.87
C PHE A 7 10.54 -6.58 -16.41
N ARG A 8 9.91 -7.38 -15.55
CA ARG A 8 9.41 -8.73 -15.90
C ARG A 8 8.21 -9.13 -15.05
N HIS A 9 7.54 -10.24 -15.37
CA HIS A 9 6.58 -10.85 -14.46
C HIS A 9 7.22 -11.27 -13.14
N ILE A 10 6.41 -11.27 -12.09
CA ILE A 10 6.79 -11.89 -10.82
C ILE A 10 7.03 -13.39 -10.99
N ASN A 11 7.99 -13.94 -10.26
CA ASN A 11 8.24 -15.37 -10.21
C ASN A 11 7.45 -16.04 -9.07
N VAL A 12 7.57 -17.37 -8.96
CA VAL A 12 6.86 -18.18 -7.96
C VAL A 12 7.19 -17.75 -6.51
N ILE A 13 8.45 -17.40 -6.23
CA ILE A 13 8.88 -16.98 -4.89
C ILE A 13 8.28 -15.62 -4.53
N GLU A 14 8.34 -14.67 -5.45
CA GLU A 14 7.77 -13.32 -5.30
C GLU A 14 6.25 -13.40 -5.11
N LYS A 15 5.56 -14.22 -5.91
CA LYS A 15 4.13 -14.52 -5.73
C LYS A 15 3.82 -15.05 -4.33
N GLN A 16 4.62 -15.99 -3.83
CA GLN A 16 4.44 -16.53 -2.48
C GLN A 16 4.61 -15.44 -1.40
N ILE A 17 5.59 -14.55 -1.54
CA ILE A 17 5.81 -13.43 -0.62
C ILE A 17 4.62 -12.47 -0.63
N ILE A 18 4.12 -12.10 -1.81
CA ILE A 18 2.96 -11.20 -1.98
C ILE A 18 1.73 -11.83 -1.33
N SER A 19 1.41 -13.09 -1.70
CA SER A 19 0.28 -13.84 -1.17
C SER A 19 0.33 -13.97 0.36
N THR A 20 1.49 -14.33 0.90
CA THR A 20 1.68 -14.47 2.35
C THR A 20 1.51 -13.12 3.07
N SER A 21 1.98 -12.03 2.48
CA SER A 21 1.86 -10.70 3.08
C SER A 21 0.42 -10.20 3.05
N LEU A 22 -0.27 -10.34 1.91
CA LEU A 22 -1.66 -9.92 1.75
C LEU A 22 -2.64 -10.76 2.59
N SER A 23 -2.42 -12.07 2.70
CA SER A 23 -3.28 -12.95 3.51
C SER A 23 -3.24 -12.63 5.01
N ARG A 24 -2.14 -12.06 5.51
CA ARG A 24 -2.05 -11.52 6.88
C ARG A 24 -2.92 -10.29 7.09
N ILE A 25 -3.20 -9.54 6.03
CA ILE A 25 -4.11 -8.40 6.05
C ILE A 25 -5.55 -8.92 5.97
N SER A 26 -5.85 -9.73 4.96
CA SER A 26 -7.11 -10.47 4.85
C SER A 26 -6.97 -11.72 3.98
N PRO A 27 -7.52 -12.87 4.41
CA PRO A 27 -7.48 -14.11 3.62
C PRO A 27 -8.24 -13.98 2.28
N ARG A 28 -9.18 -13.04 2.17
CA ARG A 28 -9.94 -12.79 0.92
C ARG A 28 -9.09 -12.21 -0.20
N PHE A 29 -7.86 -11.76 0.09
CA PHE A 29 -6.94 -11.34 -0.98
C PHE A 29 -6.43 -12.48 -1.84
N LEU A 30 -6.43 -13.72 -1.35
CA LEU A 30 -5.89 -14.85 -2.10
C LEU A 30 -6.60 -15.08 -3.46
N PRO A 31 -7.94 -15.19 -3.53
CA PRO A 31 -8.64 -15.32 -4.81
C PRO A 31 -8.41 -14.11 -5.72
N ILE A 32 -8.44 -12.88 -5.17
CA ILE A 32 -8.19 -11.66 -5.94
C ILE A 32 -6.80 -11.67 -6.55
N LEU A 33 -5.77 -12.07 -5.77
CA LEU A 33 -4.40 -12.15 -6.25
C LEU A 33 -4.27 -13.16 -7.39
N ASN A 34 -4.91 -14.33 -7.29
CA ASN A 34 -4.88 -15.34 -8.35
C ASN A 34 -5.51 -14.84 -9.66
N GLU A 35 -6.49 -13.93 -9.60
CA GLU A 35 -7.11 -13.33 -10.79
C GLU A 35 -6.21 -12.28 -11.44
N ILE A 36 -5.38 -11.57 -10.65
CA ILE A 36 -4.58 -10.44 -11.16
C ILE A 36 -3.10 -10.75 -11.33
N GLU A 37 -2.60 -11.91 -10.90
CA GLU A 37 -1.17 -12.20 -10.81
C GLU A 37 -0.42 -12.14 -12.14
N GLU A 38 -1.09 -12.52 -13.23
CA GLU A 38 -0.52 -12.45 -14.58
C GLU A 38 -0.26 -11.00 -15.01
N TYR A 39 -0.94 -10.04 -14.40
CA TYR A 39 -0.79 -8.62 -14.66
C TYR A 39 0.22 -7.94 -13.72
N ILE A 40 0.82 -8.69 -12.79
CA ILE A 40 1.81 -8.15 -11.84
C ILE A 40 3.21 -8.30 -12.41
N PHE A 41 3.88 -7.16 -12.57
CA PHE A 41 5.26 -7.06 -12.99
C PHE A 41 6.12 -6.51 -11.85
N ILE A 42 7.39 -6.87 -11.88
CA ILE A 42 8.42 -6.41 -10.96
C ILE A 42 9.51 -5.67 -11.74
N LYS A 43 9.89 -4.51 -11.21
CA LYS A 43 11.05 -3.74 -11.61
C LYS A 43 12.17 -3.97 -10.60
N LEU A 44 13.30 -4.45 -11.09
CA LEU A 44 14.54 -4.58 -10.34
C LEU A 44 15.47 -3.45 -10.78
N SER A 45 15.95 -2.64 -9.83
CA SER A 45 16.98 -1.64 -10.11
C SER A 45 18.30 -2.12 -9.53
N ASN A 46 19.35 -2.14 -10.35
CA ASN A 46 20.70 -2.54 -9.98
C ASN A 46 21.61 -1.34 -9.63
N GLN A 47 21.04 -0.16 -9.39
CA GLN A 47 21.81 1.03 -9.03
C GLN A 47 22.46 0.84 -7.65
N GLN A 48 23.78 0.79 -7.63
CA GLN A 48 24.60 0.50 -6.44
C GLN A 48 24.55 1.59 -5.35
N SER A 49 23.98 2.77 -5.65
CA SER A 49 24.07 3.97 -4.80
C SER A 49 22.78 4.37 -4.09
N GLN A 50 21.65 3.70 -4.35
CA GLN A 50 20.37 3.96 -3.68
C GLN A 50 19.77 2.65 -3.16
N ILE A 51 19.07 2.73 -2.03
CA ILE A 51 18.33 1.60 -1.47
C ILE A 51 17.12 1.34 -2.38
N ASN A 52 17.32 0.61 -3.46
CA ASN A 52 16.26 0.31 -4.41
C ASN A 52 15.62 -1.03 -4.06
N TYR A 53 14.44 -0.96 -3.46
CA TYR A 53 13.62 -2.15 -3.26
C TYR A 53 12.94 -2.55 -4.58
N PRO A 54 12.82 -3.86 -4.87
CA PRO A 54 12.03 -4.33 -6.00
C PRO A 54 10.62 -3.75 -5.97
N SER A 55 10.29 -2.98 -6.99
CA SER A 55 8.99 -2.30 -7.11
C SER A 55 8.06 -3.14 -7.95
N LEU A 56 6.81 -3.29 -7.52
CA LEU A 56 5.79 -4.02 -8.25
C LEU A 56 4.82 -3.06 -8.91
N TYR A 57 4.29 -3.50 -10.03
CA TYR A 57 3.38 -2.75 -10.86
C TYR A 57 2.27 -3.65 -11.38
N LEU A 58 1.04 -3.15 -11.38
CA LEU A 58 -0.12 -3.81 -11.98
C LEU A 58 -0.41 -3.16 -13.34
N LEU A 59 -0.36 -3.96 -14.40
CA LEU A 59 -0.48 -3.48 -15.79
C LEU A 59 -1.78 -3.98 -16.42
N SER A 60 -2.27 -3.27 -17.43
CA SER A 60 -3.26 -3.87 -18.34
C SER A 60 -2.61 -4.92 -19.22
N GLU A 61 -3.42 -5.82 -19.80
CA GLU A 61 -2.96 -6.81 -20.78
C GLU A 61 -2.17 -6.15 -21.93
N GLU A 62 -2.67 -5.02 -22.44
CA GLU A 62 -2.03 -4.26 -23.53
C GLU A 62 -0.66 -3.73 -23.12
N LEU A 63 -0.55 -3.11 -21.93
CA LEU A 63 0.73 -2.62 -21.42
C LEU A 63 1.71 -3.77 -21.16
N GLY A 64 1.22 -4.91 -20.68
CA GLY A 64 2.04 -6.11 -20.49
C GLY A 64 2.71 -6.55 -21.80
N LYS A 65 1.95 -6.59 -22.90
CA LYS A 65 2.48 -6.94 -24.23
C LYS A 65 3.53 -5.93 -24.73
N ILE A 66 3.31 -4.64 -24.49
CA ILE A 66 4.27 -3.58 -24.89
C ILE A 66 5.58 -3.72 -24.12
N ILE A 67 5.51 -3.96 -22.81
CA ILE A 67 6.69 -3.96 -21.94
C ILE A 67 7.58 -5.18 -22.15
N GLN A 68 6.99 -6.30 -22.57
CA GLN A 68 7.74 -7.50 -22.95
C GLN A 68 8.51 -7.35 -24.27
N ASN A 69 8.32 -6.24 -25.02
CA ASN A 69 9.10 -5.99 -26.23
C ASN A 69 10.56 -5.68 -25.88
N PRO A 70 11.54 -6.51 -26.28
CA PRO A 70 12.94 -6.35 -25.90
C PRO A 70 13.58 -5.02 -26.32
N LYS A 71 12.98 -4.32 -27.29
CA LYS A 71 13.42 -3.00 -27.74
C LYS A 71 13.11 -1.88 -26.74
N ILE A 72 12.19 -2.09 -25.80
CA ILE A 72 11.64 -1.07 -24.90
C ILE A 72 12.00 -1.36 -23.44
N THR A 73 12.19 -2.63 -23.07
CA THR A 73 12.27 -3.09 -21.68
C THR A 73 13.34 -2.39 -20.83
N ASN A 74 14.46 -1.99 -21.42
CA ASN A 74 15.58 -1.40 -20.71
C ASN A 74 15.39 0.09 -20.34
N ASP A 75 14.37 0.76 -20.88
CA ASP A 75 14.12 2.20 -20.67
C ASP A 75 12.89 2.48 -19.79
N ILE A 76 12.30 1.42 -19.20
CA ILE A 76 11.04 1.54 -18.46
C ILE A 76 11.32 1.94 -17.00
N VAL A 77 10.97 3.19 -16.69
CA VAL A 77 11.09 3.73 -15.32
C VAL A 77 9.97 3.20 -14.41
N ALA A 78 8.74 3.11 -14.91
CA ALA A 78 7.54 2.64 -14.22
C ALA A 78 6.49 2.16 -15.26
N GLY A 79 5.48 1.40 -14.83
CA GLY A 79 4.39 0.97 -15.72
C GLY A 79 3.08 0.77 -14.99
N GLY A 80 1.96 1.18 -15.58
CA GLY A 80 0.62 0.97 -15.00
C GLY A 80 0.47 1.57 -13.59
N LEU A 81 -0.18 0.82 -12.71
CA LEU A 81 -0.41 1.19 -11.30
C LEU A 81 0.75 0.71 -10.43
N TYR A 82 1.34 1.60 -9.64
CA TYR A 82 2.34 1.19 -8.64
C TYR A 82 1.69 0.29 -7.60
N PHE A 83 2.09 -0.99 -7.59
CA PHE A 83 1.41 -2.01 -6.79
C PHE A 83 1.95 -2.06 -5.35
N GLY A 84 3.22 -1.71 -5.15
CA GLY A 84 3.92 -1.77 -3.88
C GLY A 84 5.37 -2.18 -4.07
N PHE A 85 6.04 -2.64 -3.01
CA PHE A 85 7.43 -3.08 -3.10
C PHE A 85 7.73 -4.30 -2.21
N LEU A 86 8.79 -5.03 -2.55
CA LEU A 86 9.31 -6.13 -1.73
C LEU A 86 10.50 -5.65 -0.89
N LYS A 87 10.46 -5.92 0.41
CA LYS A 87 11.58 -5.62 1.32
C LYS A 87 11.69 -6.70 2.37
N ARG A 88 12.89 -7.29 2.50
CA ARG A 88 13.23 -8.28 3.54
C ARG A 88 12.21 -9.44 3.63
N GLY A 89 11.78 -9.97 2.49
CA GLY A 89 10.84 -11.10 2.43
C GLY A 89 9.39 -10.76 2.76
N ALA A 90 9.02 -9.48 2.76
CA ALA A 90 7.65 -9.01 2.91
C ALA A 90 7.26 -8.10 1.75
N PHE A 91 5.99 -8.16 1.36
CA PHE A 91 5.38 -7.24 0.43
C PHE A 91 4.69 -6.10 1.19
N PHE A 92 4.99 -4.87 0.77
CA PHE A 92 4.40 -3.65 1.28
C PHE A 92 3.45 -3.11 0.21
N ILE A 93 2.16 -3.23 0.45
CA ILE A 93 1.11 -2.74 -0.46
C ILE A 93 1.15 -1.21 -0.54
N SER A 94 0.99 -0.67 -1.74
CA SER A 94 0.92 0.77 -1.97
C SER A 94 -0.46 1.35 -1.63
N LEU A 95 -0.51 2.67 -1.46
CA LEU A 95 -1.76 3.40 -1.27
C LEU A 95 -2.63 3.34 -2.53
N GLU A 96 -2.01 3.35 -3.71
CA GLU A 96 -2.64 3.24 -5.02
C GLU A 96 -3.31 1.88 -5.21
N SER A 97 -2.62 0.79 -4.88
CA SER A 97 -3.20 -0.56 -4.89
C SER A 97 -4.40 -0.66 -3.98
N THR A 98 -4.31 -0.08 -2.79
CA THR A 98 -5.43 -0.12 -1.87
C THR A 98 -6.57 0.74 -2.39
N GLY A 99 -6.30 1.88 -3.02
CA GLY A 99 -7.30 2.66 -3.75
C GLY A 99 -7.96 1.87 -4.88
N TYR A 100 -7.19 1.10 -5.65
CA TYR A 100 -7.68 0.23 -6.71
C TYR A 100 -8.61 -0.85 -6.16
N PHE A 101 -8.20 -1.59 -5.13
CA PHE A 101 -9.04 -2.61 -4.52
C PHE A 101 -10.34 -2.02 -3.95
N TYR A 102 -10.28 -0.81 -3.38
CA TYR A 102 -11.46 -0.14 -2.81
C TYR A 102 -12.51 0.16 -3.86
N ARG A 103 -12.08 0.83 -4.94
CA ARG A 103 -12.98 1.30 -5.99
C ARG A 103 -13.64 0.17 -6.75
N ASN A 104 -12.96 -0.98 -6.87
CA ASN A 104 -13.49 -2.15 -7.57
C ASN A 104 -14.35 -3.05 -6.68
N GLY A 105 -14.66 -2.65 -5.43
CA GLY A 105 -15.45 -3.48 -4.51
C GLY A 105 -14.73 -4.77 -4.08
N LEU A 106 -13.45 -4.90 -4.41
CA LEU A 106 -12.58 -6.02 -4.05
C LEU A 106 -12.05 -5.86 -2.62
N PHE A 107 -12.77 -5.10 -1.79
CA PHE A 107 -12.30 -4.65 -0.51
C PHE A 107 -12.52 -5.68 0.58
N PRO A 108 -11.46 -6.36 1.01
CA PRO A 108 -11.63 -7.55 1.82
C PRO A 108 -11.76 -7.13 3.29
N ASP A 109 -12.99 -6.91 3.77
CA ASP A 109 -13.32 -6.75 5.19
C ASP A 109 -12.46 -5.73 5.97
N PHE A 110 -11.81 -4.77 5.30
CA PHE A 110 -10.87 -3.89 5.98
C PHE A 110 -11.57 -2.89 6.88
N ALA A 111 -11.07 -2.86 8.10
CA ALA A 111 -11.32 -1.81 9.04
C ALA A 111 -10.91 -0.46 8.41
N TYR A 112 -11.81 0.50 8.46
CA TYR A 112 -11.51 1.87 8.07
C TYR A 112 -11.77 2.81 9.23
N MET A 113 -11.08 3.94 9.21
CA MET A 113 -11.31 5.05 10.12
C MET A 113 -11.51 6.33 9.34
N ARG A 114 -12.20 7.30 9.93
CA ARG A 114 -12.32 8.64 9.37
C ARG A 114 -11.69 9.65 10.31
N VAL A 115 -11.09 10.68 9.75
CA VAL A 115 -10.46 11.76 10.50
C VAL A 115 -11.07 13.12 10.19
N ASN A 116 -10.96 14.03 11.15
CA ASN A 116 -11.32 15.44 10.99
C ASN A 116 -10.22 16.20 10.21
N LYS A 117 -10.50 17.46 9.84
CA LYS A 117 -9.59 18.30 9.05
C LYS A 117 -8.20 18.50 9.69
N LYS A 118 -8.11 18.54 11.02
CA LYS A 118 -6.82 18.66 11.72
C LYS A 118 -6.02 17.36 11.59
N GLY A 119 -6.71 16.23 11.74
CA GLY A 119 -6.15 14.89 11.53
C GLY A 119 -5.64 14.70 10.12
N GLU A 120 -6.46 15.00 9.12
CA GLU A 120 -6.11 14.95 7.70
C GLU A 120 -4.80 15.71 7.42
N LYS A 121 -4.72 16.98 7.81
CA LYS A 121 -3.50 17.77 7.63
C LYS A 121 -2.30 17.10 8.30
N SER A 122 -2.44 16.70 9.57
CA SER A 122 -1.36 16.07 10.34
C SER A 122 -0.83 14.81 9.67
N ILE A 123 -1.74 13.94 9.21
CA ILE A 123 -1.43 12.66 8.55
C ILE A 123 -0.72 12.89 7.21
N LEU A 124 -1.18 13.86 6.42
CA LEU A 124 -0.54 14.26 5.16
C LEU A 124 0.83 14.95 5.36
N TYR A 125 1.28 15.16 6.59
CA TYR A 125 2.67 15.52 6.92
C TYR A 125 3.48 14.33 7.48
N GLY A 126 2.94 13.11 7.43
CA GLY A 126 3.62 11.89 7.91
C GLY A 126 3.46 11.62 9.40
N ASN A 127 2.60 12.35 10.11
CA ASN A 127 2.40 12.12 11.55
C ASN A 127 1.50 10.91 11.81
N ASN A 128 1.70 10.30 12.99
CA ASN A 128 0.80 9.27 13.53
C ASN A 128 -0.58 9.84 13.88
N ILE A 129 -1.53 8.93 14.01
CA ILE A 129 -2.95 9.27 14.23
C ILE A 129 -3.23 9.25 15.73
N MET A 130 -3.72 10.38 16.24
CA MET A 130 -4.07 10.56 17.66
C MET A 130 -5.58 10.49 17.89
N MET A 131 -5.99 10.16 19.11
CA MET A 131 -7.39 10.06 19.57
C MET A 131 -8.17 11.40 19.65
N PHE A 132 -7.69 12.48 19.06
CA PHE A 132 -8.55 13.65 18.81
C PHE A 132 -8.82 13.85 17.32
N MET A 133 -8.13 13.09 16.47
CA MET A 133 -8.18 13.22 15.02
C MET A 133 -9.34 12.44 14.42
N GLU A 134 -9.75 11.37 15.07
CA GLU A 134 -10.82 10.46 14.68
C GLU A 134 -12.20 11.13 14.69
N THR A 135 -13.03 10.71 13.75
CA THR A 135 -14.48 10.99 13.70
C THR A 135 -15.29 9.72 13.55
N TYR A 136 -14.61 8.61 13.27
CA TYR A 136 -15.17 7.27 13.19
C TYR A 136 -14.03 6.25 13.36
N LEU A 137 -14.29 5.22 14.15
CA LEU A 137 -13.45 4.04 14.31
C LEU A 137 -14.31 2.79 14.09
N PRO A 138 -13.73 1.70 13.55
CA PRO A 138 -14.49 0.50 13.28
C PRO A 138 -14.86 -0.22 14.59
N PRO A 139 -16.08 -0.80 14.69
CA PRO A 139 -16.60 -1.38 15.93
C PRO A 139 -15.93 -2.68 16.37
N ASP A 140 -15.12 -3.30 15.51
CA ASP A 140 -14.38 -4.53 15.81
C ASP A 140 -12.87 -4.33 15.72
N LEU A 141 -12.39 -3.11 15.95
CA LEU A 141 -10.97 -2.77 15.83
C LEU A 141 -10.11 -3.62 16.79
N LYS A 142 -9.10 -4.27 16.22
CA LYS A 142 -8.07 -4.99 16.95
C LYS A 142 -6.72 -4.29 16.79
N LYS A 143 -5.85 -4.58 17.76
CA LYS A 143 -4.46 -4.13 17.71
C LYS A 143 -3.76 -4.79 16.51
N LYS A 144 -2.95 -4.00 15.80
CA LYS A 144 -2.26 -4.33 14.54
C LYS A 144 -3.16 -4.50 13.31
N ASP A 145 -4.45 -4.19 13.41
CA ASP A 145 -5.30 -4.16 12.22
C ASP A 145 -4.75 -3.17 11.20
N PHE A 146 -4.79 -3.60 9.93
CA PHE A 146 -4.55 -2.72 8.80
C PHE A 146 -5.74 -1.80 8.63
N LEU A 147 -5.47 -0.50 8.58
CA LEU A 147 -6.48 0.53 8.57
C LEU A 147 -6.36 1.38 7.32
N LEU A 148 -7.52 1.72 6.79
CA LEU A 148 -7.63 2.75 5.81
C LEU A 148 -8.18 4.01 6.41
N VAL A 149 -7.49 5.09 6.09
CA VAL A 149 -7.78 6.39 6.67
C VAL A 149 -8.47 7.23 5.62
N PHE A 150 -9.68 7.64 5.95
CA PHE A 150 -10.50 8.52 5.14
C PHE A 150 -10.55 9.92 5.73
N ASN A 151 -10.55 10.94 4.88
CA ASN A 151 -10.90 12.29 5.30
C ASN A 151 -12.42 12.47 5.43
N GLY A 152 -12.86 13.70 5.72
CA GLY A 152 -14.29 14.03 5.83
C GLY A 152 -15.08 13.91 4.53
N LEU A 153 -14.41 13.80 3.37
CA LEU A 153 -15.02 13.64 2.04
C LEU A 153 -15.04 12.18 1.58
N MET A 154 -14.71 11.22 2.45
CA MET A 154 -14.59 9.81 2.10
C MET A 154 -13.52 9.54 1.04
N GLU A 155 -12.47 10.34 1.01
CA GLU A 155 -11.27 10.06 0.20
C GLU A 155 -10.25 9.32 1.05
N ILE A 156 -9.69 8.23 0.51
CA ILE A 156 -8.54 7.55 1.13
C ILE A 156 -7.36 8.51 1.11
N ILE A 157 -6.80 8.81 2.28
CA ILE A 157 -5.63 9.69 2.44
C ILE A 157 -4.39 8.94 2.94
N ALA A 158 -4.57 7.79 3.61
CA ALA A 158 -3.47 7.01 4.14
C ALA A 158 -3.84 5.54 4.39
N ILE A 159 -2.80 4.72 4.50
CA ILE A 159 -2.79 3.40 5.13
C ILE A 159 -2.16 3.56 6.52
N ALA A 160 -2.76 2.91 7.52
CA ALA A 160 -2.28 2.93 8.89
C ALA A 160 -2.33 1.53 9.51
N GLN A 161 -1.69 1.38 10.68
CA GLN A 161 -1.81 0.20 11.51
C GLN A 161 -2.30 0.59 12.91
N SER A 162 -3.35 -0.06 13.38
CA SER A 162 -3.89 0.18 14.71
C SER A 162 -2.88 -0.17 15.82
N THR A 163 -2.74 0.70 16.81
CA THR A 163 -1.97 0.43 18.05
C THR A 163 -2.86 -0.04 19.19
N VAL A 164 -4.18 0.04 19.02
CA VAL A 164 -5.21 -0.13 20.05
C VAL A 164 -6.28 -1.12 19.61
N ASP A 165 -7.12 -1.53 20.55
CA ASP A 165 -8.31 -2.32 20.31
C ASP A 165 -9.55 -1.59 20.88
N ASN A 166 -10.74 -2.11 20.61
CA ASN A 166 -11.97 -1.48 21.06
C ASN A 166 -12.17 -1.40 22.57
N LYS A 167 -11.49 -2.25 23.35
CA LYS A 167 -11.55 -2.17 24.82
C LYS A 167 -10.68 -1.03 25.34
N THR A 168 -9.52 -0.82 24.73
CA THR A 168 -8.54 0.18 25.13
C THR A 168 -8.94 1.60 24.71
N ILE A 169 -9.63 1.77 23.58
CA ILE A 169 -10.07 3.07 23.06
C ILE A 169 -10.81 3.93 24.10
N LYS A 170 -11.65 3.33 24.94
CA LYS A 170 -12.48 4.05 25.93
C LYS A 170 -11.67 4.80 26.99
N ASN A 171 -10.43 4.40 27.23
CA ASN A 171 -9.57 4.94 28.28
C ASN A 171 -8.48 5.87 27.75
N LEU A 172 -8.47 6.15 26.45
CA LEU A 172 -7.44 6.94 25.81
C LEU A 172 -7.66 8.44 26.04
N LYS A 173 -6.56 9.15 26.24
CA LYS A 173 -6.53 10.61 26.25
C LYS A 173 -6.49 11.12 24.81
N PRO A 174 -6.95 12.35 24.55
CA PRO A 174 -6.98 12.92 23.20
C PRO A 174 -5.64 12.84 22.44
N LYS A 175 -4.50 12.98 23.12
CA LYS A 175 -3.17 12.97 22.50
C LYS A 175 -2.57 11.56 22.33
N ASP A 176 -3.24 10.52 22.79
CA ASP A 176 -2.72 9.15 22.68
C ASP A 176 -2.78 8.68 21.22
N ILE A 177 -1.75 7.95 20.79
CA ILE A 177 -1.64 7.42 19.43
C ILE A 177 -2.53 6.19 19.31
N ILE A 178 -3.47 6.21 18.36
CA ILE A 178 -4.40 5.12 18.05
C ILE A 178 -4.01 4.33 16.82
N ALA A 179 -3.23 4.92 15.92
CA ALA A 179 -2.69 4.23 14.77
C ALA A 179 -1.38 4.85 14.29
N ILE A 180 -0.50 4.01 13.77
CA ILE A 180 0.75 4.39 13.14
C ILE A 180 0.46 4.66 11.66
N ASN A 181 0.89 5.82 11.15
CA ASN A 181 0.81 6.11 9.71
C ASN A 181 1.88 5.28 8.98
N LEU A 182 1.45 4.45 8.02
CA LEU A 182 2.35 3.60 7.23
C LEU A 182 2.70 4.23 5.88
N SER A 183 1.72 4.87 5.25
CA SER A 183 1.88 5.56 3.96
C SER A 183 0.72 6.53 3.78
N ASP A 184 0.98 7.74 3.31
CA ASP A 184 -0.03 8.78 3.09
C ASP A 184 0.18 9.50 1.76
N LYS A 185 -0.88 10.12 1.24
CA LYS A 185 -0.83 10.86 -0.04
C LYS A 185 0.12 12.05 -0.02
N GLY A 186 0.44 12.61 1.14
CA GLY A 186 1.40 13.70 1.23
C GLY A 186 2.82 13.26 0.90
N LEU A 187 3.11 11.95 0.94
CA LEU A 187 4.43 11.40 0.63
C LEU A 187 4.93 11.85 -0.75
N TYR A 188 4.05 11.88 -1.76
CA TYR A 188 4.41 12.31 -3.13
C TYR A 188 4.92 13.76 -3.22
N LEU A 189 4.63 14.59 -2.21
CA LEU A 189 5.07 15.98 -2.14
C LEU A 189 6.28 16.17 -1.21
N ARG A 190 6.59 15.18 -0.36
CA ARG A 190 7.68 15.24 0.61
C ARG A 190 8.95 14.55 0.11
N GLU A 191 8.80 13.46 -0.64
CA GLU A 191 9.93 12.73 -1.20
C GLU A 191 10.30 13.28 -2.58
N LYS A 192 11.62 13.34 -2.82
CA LYS A 192 12.15 13.74 -4.13
C LYS A 192 11.96 12.55 -5.07
N GLN A 193 11.20 12.77 -6.15
CA GLN A 193 10.99 11.79 -7.22
C GLN A 193 12.26 11.59 -8.05
#